data_AF-A0A3Q3J9Z0-F1
#
_entry.id   AF-A0A3Q3J9Z0-F1
#
_cell.length_a   1.000
_cell.length_b   1.000
_cell.length_c   1.000
_cell.angle_alpha   90.00
_cell.angle_beta   90.00
_cell.angle_gamma   90.00
#
_symmetry.space_group_name_H-M   'P 1'
#
loop_
_entity.id
_entity.type
_entity.pdbx_description
1 polymer ?
#
loop_
_entity_poly.entity_id
_entity_poly.type
_entity_poly.pdbx_seq_one_letter_code
_entity_poly.pdbx_strand_id
1 'polypeptide(L)'
;MAASTNITLDISACIAGVLKEKHCPEHLQVLRNFTAALRDKEYRDAVEEKAFFSLMKVLSRLCGELQAASRDSEDLQSFALQLQLTAECFRAQRNACVQSARNQSLLRELGFIDVSLKLLSFLLNTDLENRDDLFEPLRCGIQFLGNLAVGNQRCKDDIWRLSFPNLLLQLLCVDDEKAVNYTSMVLHTCLDEEKVEELSELHNMQLALRVMELCRTQPDLDWTVLIATQHFLKSSALVQNMYSGMSHHERVTLLELLLAQLREEDVEECDIPPSVAHFLASSFQKGCGAVLTLATGSASSDEVRELEGIPLILDHCNIDSNNPFISQWAIFAIRNLLEHNTQNQELIAALESHGTADYSALRELGFLVEERDGSLLLKGVRKDL
;
A
#
# COMPACT_ATOMS: atom_id res chain seq x y z
N MET A 1 7.08 -5.03 -44.27
CA MET A 1 5.63 -4.89 -44.08
C MET A 1 4.89 -6.21 -44.31
N ALA A 2 4.83 -6.81 -45.52
CA ALA A 2 4.04 -8.04 -45.74
C ALA A 2 4.41 -9.27 -44.85
N ALA A 3 5.70 -9.43 -44.49
CA ALA A 3 6.13 -10.52 -43.62
C ALA A 3 5.71 -10.32 -42.14
N SER A 4 5.67 -9.08 -41.64
CA SER A 4 5.24 -8.81 -40.26
C SER A 4 3.73 -8.95 -40.11
N THR A 5 2.95 -8.56 -41.13
CA THR A 5 1.48 -8.71 -41.14
C THR A 5 1.03 -10.18 -41.14
N ASN A 6 1.75 -11.07 -41.83
CA ASN A 6 1.44 -12.50 -41.79
C ASN A 6 1.71 -13.13 -40.42
N ILE A 7 2.77 -12.70 -39.73
CA ILE A 7 3.10 -13.19 -38.37
C ILE A 7 2.08 -12.70 -37.33
N THR A 8 1.58 -11.45 -37.46
CA THR A 8 0.57 -10.92 -36.54
C THR A 8 -0.82 -11.54 -36.73
N LEU A 9 -1.22 -11.80 -37.99
CA LEU A 9 -2.49 -12.49 -38.31
C LEU A 9 -2.52 -13.93 -37.76
N ASP A 10 -1.40 -14.65 -37.86
CA ASP A 10 -1.26 -16.00 -37.33
C ASP A 10 -1.39 -16.02 -35.79
N ILE A 11 -0.74 -15.07 -35.11
CA ILE A 11 -0.78 -14.97 -33.65
C ILE A 11 -2.17 -14.61 -33.11
N SER A 12 -2.91 -13.73 -33.80
CA SER A 12 -4.31 -13.46 -33.43
C SER A 12 -5.16 -14.73 -33.47
N ALA A 13 -4.97 -15.58 -34.49
CA ALA A 13 -5.68 -16.85 -34.59
C ALA A 13 -5.26 -17.83 -33.48
N CYS A 14 -3.97 -17.90 -33.15
CA CYS A 14 -3.47 -18.72 -32.05
C CYS A 14 -4.05 -18.31 -30.69
N ILE A 15 -4.07 -17.01 -30.36
CA ILE A 15 -4.66 -16.52 -29.11
C ILE A 15 -6.17 -16.77 -29.08
N ALA A 16 -6.85 -16.58 -30.21
CA ALA A 16 -8.28 -16.90 -30.31
C ALA A 16 -8.58 -18.40 -30.16
N GLY A 17 -7.60 -19.28 -30.46
CA GLY A 17 -7.69 -20.73 -30.19
C GLY A 17 -7.86 -21.05 -28.71
N VAL A 18 -7.16 -20.32 -27.83
CA VAL A 18 -7.24 -20.46 -26.36
C VAL A 18 -8.68 -20.31 -25.84
N LEU A 19 -9.51 -19.53 -26.52
CA LEU A 19 -10.90 -19.29 -26.12
C LEU A 19 -11.85 -20.45 -26.45
N LYS A 20 -11.51 -21.33 -27.39
CA LYS A 20 -12.43 -22.33 -27.93
C LYS A 20 -12.36 -23.67 -27.19
N GLU A 21 -11.33 -23.87 -26.38
CA GLU A 21 -11.01 -25.16 -25.78
C GLU A 21 -10.90 -25.04 -24.24
N LYS A 22 -10.87 -26.19 -23.55
CA LYS A 22 -10.53 -26.22 -22.11
C LYS A 22 -9.06 -25.82 -21.97
N HIS A 23 -8.74 -25.05 -20.92
CA HIS A 23 -7.36 -24.63 -20.70
C HIS A 23 -6.42 -25.84 -20.56
N CYS A 24 -5.28 -25.79 -21.25
CA CYS A 24 -4.28 -26.85 -21.30
C CYS A 24 -2.87 -26.22 -21.39
N PRO A 25 -1.80 -26.98 -21.10
CA PRO A 25 -0.43 -26.46 -21.12
C PRO A 25 0.01 -25.84 -22.47
N GLU A 26 -0.55 -26.30 -23.59
CA GLU A 26 -0.27 -25.77 -24.92
C GLU A 26 -0.73 -24.31 -25.05
N HIS A 27 -1.86 -23.95 -24.44
CA HIS A 27 -2.33 -22.57 -24.39
C HIS A 27 -1.35 -21.65 -23.66
N LEU A 28 -0.72 -22.16 -22.60
CA LEU A 28 0.31 -21.41 -21.87
C LEU A 28 1.53 -21.17 -22.76
N GLN A 29 1.92 -22.16 -23.56
CA GLN A 29 3.03 -22.00 -24.50
C GLN A 29 2.71 -20.98 -25.60
N VAL A 30 1.48 -20.95 -26.11
CA VAL A 30 1.03 -19.92 -27.06
C VAL A 30 1.17 -18.51 -26.46
N LEU A 31 0.70 -18.30 -25.23
CA LEU A 31 0.85 -17.01 -24.55
C LEU A 31 2.31 -16.65 -24.27
N ARG A 32 3.14 -17.61 -23.85
CA ARG A 32 4.59 -17.38 -23.64
C ARG A 32 5.29 -16.95 -24.92
N ASN A 33 4.97 -17.57 -26.05
CA ASN A 33 5.53 -17.20 -27.34
C ASN A 33 5.14 -15.76 -27.71
N PHE A 34 3.87 -15.39 -27.50
CA PHE A 34 3.40 -14.03 -27.71
C PHE A 34 4.08 -13.01 -26.77
N THR A 35 4.15 -13.31 -25.47
CA THR A 35 4.85 -12.52 -24.46
C THR A 35 6.31 -12.29 -24.84
N ALA A 36 7.00 -13.31 -25.34
CA ALA A 36 8.38 -13.23 -25.76
C ALA A 36 8.55 -12.34 -27.00
N ALA A 37 7.68 -12.48 -28.00
CA ALA A 37 7.70 -11.67 -29.21
C ALA A 37 7.51 -10.17 -28.92
N LEU A 38 6.65 -9.81 -27.96
CA LEU A 38 6.40 -8.43 -27.54
C LEU A 38 7.63 -7.70 -26.95
N ARG A 39 8.71 -8.42 -26.62
CA ARG A 39 9.97 -7.79 -26.21
C ARG A 39 10.63 -7.04 -27.37
N ASP A 40 10.46 -7.53 -28.59
CA ASP A 40 10.94 -6.86 -29.79
C ASP A 40 10.05 -5.64 -30.09
N LYS A 41 10.69 -4.49 -30.36
CA LYS A 41 9.99 -3.22 -30.57
C LYS A 41 9.17 -3.22 -31.86
N GLU A 42 9.76 -3.70 -32.96
CA GLU A 42 9.07 -3.71 -34.26
C GLU A 42 7.86 -4.63 -34.22
N TYR A 43 8.01 -5.81 -33.62
CA TYR A 43 6.90 -6.73 -33.41
C TYR A 43 5.80 -6.11 -32.55
N ARG A 44 6.16 -5.55 -31.38
CA ARG A 44 5.21 -4.90 -30.46
C ARG A 44 4.43 -3.77 -31.11
N ASP A 45 5.08 -2.97 -31.93
CA ASP A 45 4.46 -1.89 -32.69
C ASP A 45 3.70 -2.42 -33.91
N ALA A 46 3.94 -3.64 -34.38
CA ALA A 46 3.15 -4.25 -35.46
C ALA A 46 1.88 -4.97 -34.98
N VAL A 47 1.77 -5.33 -33.70
CA VAL A 47 0.60 -6.07 -33.17
C VAL A 47 -0.69 -5.29 -33.38
N GLU A 48 -1.65 -5.94 -34.04
CA GLU A 48 -2.96 -5.37 -34.37
C GLU A 48 -3.92 -5.44 -33.17
N GLU A 49 -4.89 -4.53 -33.13
CA GLU A 49 -5.97 -4.49 -32.12
C GLU A 49 -6.66 -5.84 -31.93
N LYS A 50 -6.89 -6.58 -33.01
CA LYS A 50 -7.55 -7.89 -32.97
C LYS A 50 -6.83 -8.88 -32.05
N ALA A 51 -5.50 -8.87 -32.03
CA ALA A 51 -4.71 -9.75 -31.15
C ALA A 51 -4.89 -9.36 -29.68
N PHE A 52 -4.86 -8.06 -29.36
CA PHE A 52 -5.11 -7.56 -28.00
C PHE A 52 -6.57 -7.79 -27.57
N PHE A 53 -7.54 -7.66 -28.49
CA PHE A 53 -8.93 -8.01 -28.21
C PHE A 53 -9.09 -9.50 -27.90
N SER A 54 -8.41 -10.39 -28.64
CA SER A 54 -8.40 -11.82 -28.30
C SER A 54 -7.76 -12.08 -26.93
N LEU A 55 -6.63 -11.44 -26.61
CA LEU A 55 -6.00 -11.54 -25.29
C LEU A 55 -6.92 -11.05 -24.18
N MET A 56 -7.65 -9.95 -24.42
CA MET A 56 -8.60 -9.40 -23.48
C MET A 56 -9.74 -10.38 -23.16
N LYS A 57 -10.26 -11.05 -24.19
CA LYS A 57 -11.27 -12.09 -24.01
C LYS A 57 -10.71 -13.28 -23.21
N VAL A 58 -9.45 -13.65 -23.42
CA VAL A 58 -8.79 -14.72 -22.63
C VAL A 58 -8.70 -14.30 -21.17
N LEU A 59 -8.22 -13.08 -20.88
CA LEU A 59 -8.13 -12.55 -19.51
C LEU A 59 -9.49 -12.46 -18.83
N SER A 60 -10.52 -12.01 -19.57
CA SER A 60 -11.90 -11.93 -19.05
C SER A 60 -12.48 -13.30 -18.73
N ARG A 61 -12.20 -14.32 -19.58
CA ARG A 61 -12.61 -15.69 -19.34
C ARG A 61 -11.92 -16.26 -18.10
N LEU A 62 -10.60 -16.08 -17.98
CA LEU A 62 -9.82 -16.49 -16.81
C LEU A 62 -10.36 -15.84 -15.52
N CYS A 63 -10.69 -14.55 -15.56
CA CYS A 63 -11.31 -13.85 -14.44
C CYS A 63 -12.63 -14.51 -14.01
N GLY A 64 -13.51 -14.83 -14.97
CA GLY A 64 -14.79 -15.48 -14.67
C GLY A 64 -14.62 -16.90 -14.13
N GLU A 65 -13.71 -17.69 -14.71
CA GLU A 65 -13.46 -19.07 -14.28
C GLU A 65 -12.82 -19.13 -12.88
N LEU A 66 -11.83 -18.27 -12.59
CA LEU A 66 -11.19 -18.20 -11.27
C LEU A 66 -12.19 -17.79 -10.19
N GLN A 67 -13.07 -16.83 -10.47
CA GLN A 67 -14.13 -16.41 -9.54
C GLN A 67 -15.22 -17.47 -9.33
N ALA A 68 -15.48 -18.30 -10.34
CA ALA A 68 -16.50 -19.34 -10.30
C ALA A 68 -16.00 -20.66 -9.69
N ALA A 69 -14.70 -20.88 -9.61
CA ALA A 69 -14.12 -22.10 -9.05
C ALA A 69 -14.57 -22.28 -7.59
N SER A 70 -15.44 -23.26 -7.33
CA SER A 70 -15.72 -23.72 -5.97
C SER A 70 -14.46 -24.39 -5.42
N ARG A 71 -14.22 -24.24 -4.11
CA ARG A 71 -13.03 -24.77 -3.39
C ARG A 71 -13.02 -26.30 -3.29
N ASP A 72 -13.61 -27.02 -4.25
CA ASP A 72 -13.65 -28.47 -4.26
C ASP A 72 -12.30 -29.01 -4.75
N SER A 73 -11.73 -29.94 -3.99
CA SER A 73 -10.37 -30.47 -4.11
C SER A 73 -10.02 -31.18 -5.42
N GLU A 74 -10.96 -31.31 -6.36
CA GLU A 74 -10.76 -32.09 -7.59
C GLU A 74 -10.13 -31.32 -8.76
N ASP A 75 -9.98 -29.99 -8.71
CA ASP A 75 -9.47 -29.20 -9.86
C ASP A 75 -8.27 -28.26 -9.54
N LEU A 76 -7.46 -28.58 -8.52
CA LEU A 76 -6.26 -27.79 -8.15
C LEU A 76 -5.29 -27.58 -9.33
N GLN A 77 -5.12 -28.58 -10.20
CA GLN A 77 -4.24 -28.46 -11.37
C GLN A 77 -4.78 -27.48 -12.41
N SER A 78 -6.11 -27.47 -12.61
CA SER A 78 -6.79 -26.53 -13.51
C SER A 78 -6.69 -25.11 -12.97
N PHE A 79 -6.90 -24.93 -11.66
CA PHE A 79 -6.74 -23.64 -11.00
C PHE A 79 -5.30 -23.10 -11.10
N ALA A 80 -4.30 -23.94 -10.81
CA ALA A 80 -2.89 -23.57 -10.96
C ALA A 80 -2.55 -23.17 -12.41
N LEU A 81 -3.08 -23.89 -13.40
CA LEU A 81 -2.91 -23.54 -14.81
C LEU A 81 -3.58 -22.19 -15.15
N GLN A 82 -4.77 -21.92 -14.62
CA GLN A 82 -5.46 -20.63 -14.80
C GLN A 82 -4.66 -19.47 -14.19
N LEU A 83 -4.02 -19.67 -13.03
CA LEU A 83 -3.11 -18.68 -12.44
C LEU A 83 -1.90 -18.42 -13.34
N GLN A 84 -1.28 -19.48 -13.88
CA GLN A 84 -0.14 -19.35 -14.81
C GLN A 84 -0.54 -18.62 -16.11
N LEU A 85 -1.70 -18.94 -16.68
CA LEU A 85 -2.24 -18.25 -17.85
C LEU A 85 -2.52 -16.78 -17.54
N THR A 86 -3.05 -16.48 -16.36
CA THR A 86 -3.30 -15.11 -15.89
C THR A 86 -1.99 -14.32 -15.78
N ALA A 87 -0.96 -14.91 -15.17
CA ALA A 87 0.36 -14.30 -15.08
C ALA A 87 0.97 -14.02 -16.46
N GLU A 88 0.88 -14.97 -17.41
CA GLU A 88 1.38 -14.78 -18.77
C GLU A 88 0.58 -13.72 -19.55
N CYS A 89 -0.74 -13.64 -19.38
CA CYS A 89 -1.53 -12.56 -19.94
C CYS A 89 -1.04 -11.19 -19.45
N PHE A 90 -0.79 -11.04 -18.14
CA PHE A 90 -0.26 -9.79 -17.60
C PHE A 90 1.16 -9.49 -18.09
N ARG A 91 2.03 -10.50 -18.26
CA ARG A 91 3.37 -10.31 -18.84
C ARG A 91 3.29 -9.81 -20.28
N ALA A 92 2.41 -10.38 -21.09
CA ALA A 92 2.16 -9.91 -22.45
C ALA A 92 1.72 -8.44 -22.43
N GLN A 93 0.72 -8.09 -21.61
CA GLN A 93 0.22 -6.71 -21.51
C GLN A 93 1.29 -5.72 -21.04
N ARG A 94 2.06 -6.09 -20.01
CA ARG A 94 3.20 -5.31 -19.50
C ARG A 94 4.24 -5.05 -20.59
N ASN A 95 4.62 -6.09 -21.35
CA ASN A 95 5.58 -5.96 -22.44
C ASN A 95 5.02 -5.11 -23.58
N ALA A 96 3.72 -5.25 -23.89
CA ALA A 96 3.04 -4.47 -24.93
C ALA A 96 3.03 -2.95 -24.66
N CYS A 97 3.08 -2.53 -23.40
CA CYS A 97 3.07 -1.13 -23.01
C CYS A 97 4.46 -0.45 -23.03
N VAL A 98 5.56 -1.22 -23.09
CA VAL A 98 6.92 -0.66 -22.96
C VAL A 98 7.19 0.36 -24.07
N GLN A 99 7.30 1.63 -23.65
CA GLN A 99 7.55 2.79 -24.53
C GLN A 99 6.57 2.88 -25.72
N SER A 100 5.31 2.47 -25.53
CA SER A 100 4.30 2.47 -26.60
C SER A 100 3.01 3.14 -26.17
N ALA A 101 2.93 4.46 -26.37
CA ALA A 101 1.72 5.25 -26.08
C ALA A 101 0.48 4.75 -26.83
N ARG A 102 0.68 4.23 -28.05
CA ARG A 102 -0.40 3.60 -28.84
C ARG A 102 -0.96 2.39 -28.11
N ASN A 103 -0.10 1.43 -27.73
CA ASN A 103 -0.57 0.22 -27.08
C ASN A 103 -1.15 0.53 -25.69
N GLN A 104 -0.58 1.49 -24.94
CA GLN A 104 -1.17 1.92 -23.67
C GLN A 104 -2.62 2.42 -23.86
N SER A 105 -2.83 3.28 -24.86
CA SER A 105 -4.17 3.83 -25.15
C SER A 105 -5.14 2.75 -25.63
N LEU A 106 -4.66 1.86 -26.50
CA LEU A 106 -5.44 0.75 -27.03
C LEU A 106 -5.86 -0.25 -25.94
N LEU A 107 -4.94 -0.65 -25.06
CA LEU A 107 -5.26 -1.56 -23.96
C LEU A 107 -6.24 -0.92 -22.97
N ARG A 108 -6.12 0.39 -22.71
CA ARG A 108 -7.11 1.13 -21.94
C ARG A 108 -8.49 1.09 -22.61
N GLU A 109 -8.57 1.42 -23.90
CA GLU A 109 -9.83 1.44 -24.67
C GLU A 109 -10.51 0.07 -24.76
N LEU A 110 -9.72 -1.00 -24.83
CA LEU A 110 -10.22 -2.39 -24.78
C LEU A 110 -10.71 -2.82 -23.40
N GLY A 111 -10.49 -2.01 -22.36
CA GLY A 111 -11.00 -2.21 -20.99
C GLY A 111 -10.08 -3.00 -20.07
N PHE A 112 -8.78 -3.15 -20.39
CA PHE A 112 -7.88 -4.04 -19.64
C PHE A 112 -7.76 -3.64 -18.16
N ILE A 113 -7.89 -2.36 -17.84
CA ILE A 113 -7.80 -1.84 -16.47
C ILE A 113 -8.86 -2.51 -15.57
N ASP A 114 -10.13 -2.47 -15.96
CA ASP A 114 -11.24 -3.02 -15.16
C ASP A 114 -11.07 -4.52 -14.87
N VAL A 115 -10.72 -5.31 -15.89
CA VAL A 115 -10.54 -6.76 -15.73
C VAL A 115 -9.32 -7.06 -14.86
N SER A 116 -8.24 -6.30 -15.04
CA SER A 116 -7.00 -6.50 -14.27
C SER A 116 -7.21 -6.18 -12.79
N LEU A 117 -7.88 -5.07 -12.45
CA LEU A 117 -8.15 -4.71 -11.07
C LEU A 117 -9.13 -5.70 -10.39
N LYS A 118 -10.12 -6.22 -11.12
CA LYS A 118 -11.00 -7.29 -10.63
C LYS A 118 -10.23 -8.57 -10.32
N LEU A 119 -9.28 -8.95 -11.17
CA LEU A 119 -8.40 -10.09 -10.93
C LEU A 119 -7.49 -9.86 -9.72
N LEU A 120 -6.85 -8.70 -9.60
CA LEU A 120 -6.01 -8.37 -8.45
C LEU A 120 -6.82 -8.41 -7.14
N SER A 121 -8.03 -7.84 -7.13
CA SER A 121 -8.94 -7.91 -5.99
C SER A 121 -9.32 -9.35 -5.65
N PHE A 122 -9.61 -10.19 -6.64
CA PHE A 122 -9.86 -11.61 -6.42
C PHE A 122 -8.65 -12.32 -5.79
N LEU A 123 -7.45 -12.14 -6.37
CA LEU A 123 -6.22 -12.77 -5.89
C LEU A 123 -5.91 -12.41 -4.43
N LEU A 124 -6.17 -11.16 -4.02
CA LEU A 124 -6.00 -10.71 -2.63
C LEU A 124 -6.97 -11.36 -1.64
N ASN A 125 -8.21 -11.57 -2.06
CA ASN A 125 -9.28 -12.09 -1.20
C ASN A 125 -9.41 -13.62 -1.28
N THR A 126 -8.58 -14.28 -2.08
CA THR A 126 -8.58 -15.73 -2.21
C THR A 126 -7.79 -16.35 -1.06
N ASP A 127 -8.45 -17.21 -0.30
CA ASP A 127 -7.85 -17.96 0.80
C ASP A 127 -7.46 -19.35 0.32
N LEU A 128 -6.15 -19.57 0.15
CA LEU A 128 -5.55 -20.84 -0.23
C LEU A 128 -4.59 -21.28 0.87
N GLU A 129 -4.47 -22.60 1.05
CA GLU A 129 -3.45 -23.19 1.94
C GLU A 129 -2.02 -22.78 1.54
N ASN A 130 -1.78 -22.54 0.24
CA ASN A 130 -0.55 -21.99 -0.28
C ASN A 130 -0.82 -20.68 -1.05
N ARG A 131 -0.47 -19.53 -0.45
CA ARG A 131 -0.61 -18.21 -1.10
C ARG A 131 0.50 -17.90 -2.10
N ASP A 132 1.59 -18.66 -2.13
CA ASP A 132 2.76 -18.34 -2.96
C ASP A 132 2.43 -18.33 -4.45
N ASP A 133 1.53 -19.23 -4.87
CA ASP A 133 1.07 -19.34 -6.26
C ASP A 133 0.24 -18.12 -6.71
N LEU A 134 -0.34 -17.36 -5.77
CA LEU A 134 -1.12 -16.15 -6.05
C LEU A 134 -0.23 -14.93 -6.29
N PHE A 135 0.98 -14.90 -5.72
CA PHE A 135 1.85 -13.73 -5.83
C PHE A 135 2.42 -13.54 -7.23
N GLU A 136 2.66 -14.61 -8.00
CA GLU A 136 3.15 -14.48 -9.36
C GLU A 136 2.18 -13.68 -10.28
N PRO A 137 0.90 -14.06 -10.43
CA PRO A 137 -0.05 -13.27 -11.20
C PRO A 137 -0.30 -11.89 -10.58
N LEU A 138 -0.29 -11.77 -9.24
CA LEU A 138 -0.44 -10.48 -8.55
C LEU A 138 0.67 -9.50 -8.97
N ARG A 139 1.94 -9.89 -8.79
CA ARG A 139 3.13 -9.10 -9.20
C ARG A 139 3.05 -8.71 -10.67
N CYS A 140 2.71 -9.66 -11.55
CA CYS A 140 2.64 -9.39 -13.00
C CYS A 140 1.53 -8.38 -13.34
N GLY A 141 0.37 -8.48 -12.70
CA GLY A 141 -0.74 -7.55 -12.90
C GLY A 141 -0.41 -6.13 -12.43
N ILE A 142 0.23 -5.98 -11.27
CA ILE A 142 0.67 -4.67 -10.77
C ILE A 142 1.71 -4.05 -11.72
N GLN A 143 2.71 -4.83 -12.18
CA GLN A 143 3.69 -4.35 -13.16
C GLN A 143 3.05 -3.91 -14.48
N PHE A 144 2.01 -4.61 -14.93
CA PHE A 144 1.25 -4.18 -16.10
C PHE A 144 0.63 -2.80 -15.89
N LEU A 145 -0.07 -2.58 -14.76
CA LEU A 145 -0.67 -1.28 -14.45
C LEU A 145 0.37 -0.15 -14.43
N GLY A 146 1.55 -0.42 -13.86
CA GLY A 146 2.67 0.52 -13.87
C GLY A 146 3.07 0.93 -15.28
N ASN A 147 3.39 -0.05 -16.13
CA ASN A 147 3.77 0.23 -17.51
C ASN A 147 2.65 0.87 -18.35
N LEU A 148 1.39 0.57 -18.03
CA LEU A 148 0.23 1.18 -18.68
C LEU A 148 0.10 2.67 -18.35
N ALA A 149 0.44 3.04 -17.12
CA ALA A 149 0.30 4.40 -16.59
C ALA A 149 1.46 5.35 -16.98
N VAL A 150 2.67 4.83 -17.21
CA VAL A 150 3.87 5.64 -17.51
C VAL A 150 3.63 6.55 -18.72
N GLY A 151 3.64 7.86 -18.48
CA GLY A 151 3.46 8.89 -19.52
C GLY A 151 2.04 9.00 -20.08
N ASN A 152 1.03 8.33 -19.51
CA ASN A 152 -0.34 8.33 -20.01
C ASN A 152 -1.34 8.74 -18.92
N GLN A 153 -1.70 10.03 -18.89
CA GLN A 153 -2.58 10.59 -17.85
C GLN A 153 -3.94 9.89 -17.78
N ARG A 154 -4.55 9.56 -18.92
CA ARG A 154 -5.86 8.89 -18.94
C ARG A 154 -5.81 7.50 -18.28
N CYS A 155 -4.69 6.78 -18.44
CA CYS A 155 -4.49 5.51 -17.74
C CYS A 155 -4.29 5.73 -16.24
N LYS A 156 -3.50 6.74 -15.84
CA LYS A 156 -3.31 7.10 -14.43
C LYS A 156 -4.64 7.39 -13.74
N ASP A 157 -5.48 8.21 -14.37
CA ASP A 157 -6.77 8.61 -13.80
C ASP A 157 -7.73 7.42 -13.66
N ASP A 158 -7.79 6.53 -14.65
CA ASP A 158 -8.64 5.33 -14.56
C ASP A 158 -8.13 4.32 -13.54
N ILE A 159 -6.80 4.11 -13.45
CA ILE A 159 -6.21 3.24 -12.43
C ILE A 159 -6.49 3.80 -11.04
N TRP A 160 -6.25 5.09 -10.84
CA TRP A 160 -6.53 5.76 -9.56
C TRP A 160 -7.99 5.62 -9.17
N ARG A 161 -8.92 6.07 -10.02
CA ARG A 161 -10.37 6.02 -9.77
C ARG A 161 -10.90 4.62 -9.42
N LEU A 162 -10.32 3.57 -9.99
CA LEU A 162 -10.78 2.20 -9.79
C LEU A 162 -10.06 1.46 -8.65
N SER A 163 -8.96 1.99 -8.12
CA SER A 163 -8.14 1.30 -7.09
C SER A 163 -8.00 2.07 -5.78
N PHE A 164 -8.12 3.40 -5.81
CA PHE A 164 -7.98 4.27 -4.66
C PHE A 164 -9.22 4.24 -3.73
N PRO A 165 -9.05 4.33 -2.40
CA PRO A 165 -7.82 4.06 -1.65
C PRO A 165 -7.62 2.56 -1.37
N ASN A 166 -8.72 1.79 -1.36
CA ASN A 166 -8.80 0.49 -0.69
C ASN A 166 -7.94 -0.59 -1.35
N LEU A 167 -7.97 -0.72 -2.67
CA LEU A 167 -7.21 -1.77 -3.35
C LEU A 167 -5.71 -1.49 -3.27
N LEU A 168 -5.31 -0.21 -3.41
CA LEU A 168 -3.90 0.19 -3.24
C LEU A 168 -3.41 -0.09 -1.81
N LEU A 169 -4.21 0.23 -0.79
CA LEU A 169 -3.88 -0.07 0.60
C LEU A 169 -3.72 -1.58 0.82
N GLN A 170 -4.66 -2.39 0.33
CA GLN A 170 -4.59 -3.85 0.44
C GLN A 170 -3.34 -4.42 -0.23
N LEU A 171 -2.97 -3.90 -1.41
CA LEU A 171 -1.78 -4.31 -2.14
C LEU A 171 -0.47 -3.92 -1.42
N LEU A 172 -0.44 -2.81 -0.69
CA LEU A 172 0.71 -2.41 0.15
C LEU A 172 0.83 -3.18 1.47
N CYS A 173 -0.19 -3.97 1.82
CA CYS A 173 -0.25 -4.77 3.04
C CYS A 173 -0.04 -6.27 2.79
N VAL A 174 0.30 -6.68 1.57
CA VAL A 174 0.58 -8.10 1.26
C VAL A 174 1.93 -8.54 1.81
N ASP A 175 2.05 -9.82 2.17
CA ASP A 175 3.28 -10.45 2.61
C ASP A 175 4.17 -10.87 1.42
N ASP A 176 4.39 -9.93 0.50
CA ASP A 176 5.28 -10.09 -0.65
C ASP A 176 5.97 -8.76 -1.00
N GLU A 177 7.25 -8.65 -0.66
CA GLU A 177 8.07 -7.44 -0.87
C GLU A 177 8.05 -6.96 -2.32
N LYS A 178 8.05 -7.87 -3.30
CA LYS A 178 8.02 -7.50 -4.72
C LYS A 178 6.68 -6.88 -5.11
N ALA A 179 5.56 -7.45 -4.67
CA ALA A 179 4.24 -6.88 -4.92
C ALA A 179 4.09 -5.53 -4.24
N VAL A 180 4.57 -5.36 -3.00
CA VAL A 180 4.59 -4.06 -2.31
C VAL A 180 5.41 -3.05 -3.12
N ASN A 181 6.62 -3.41 -3.55
CA ASN A 181 7.49 -2.55 -4.36
C ASN A 181 6.83 -2.10 -5.67
N TYR A 182 6.24 -3.04 -6.43
CA TYR A 182 5.53 -2.72 -7.67
C TYR A 182 4.29 -1.88 -7.42
N THR A 183 3.61 -2.06 -6.27
CA THR A 183 2.45 -1.26 -5.90
C THR A 183 2.86 0.17 -5.58
N SER A 184 3.95 0.36 -4.84
CA SER A 184 4.54 1.68 -4.58
C SER A 184 4.95 2.36 -5.89
N MET A 185 5.52 1.63 -6.86
CA MET A 185 5.79 2.17 -8.20
C MET A 185 4.50 2.65 -8.92
N VAL A 186 3.41 1.86 -8.87
CA VAL A 186 2.13 2.25 -9.48
C VAL A 186 1.54 3.48 -8.79
N LEU A 187 1.57 3.51 -7.45
CA LEU A 187 1.11 4.63 -6.64
C LEU A 187 1.87 5.90 -7.00
N HIS A 188 3.21 5.87 -6.96
CA HIS A 188 4.08 6.97 -7.40
C HIS A 188 3.73 7.44 -8.81
N THR A 189 3.63 6.50 -9.76
CA THR A 189 3.36 6.84 -11.18
C THR A 189 2.04 7.57 -11.36
N CYS A 190 1.01 7.21 -10.57
CA CYS A 190 -0.33 7.76 -10.70
C CYS A 190 -0.51 9.09 -9.95
N LEU A 191 0.27 9.36 -8.89
CA LEU A 191 0.14 10.56 -8.08
C LEU A 191 0.43 11.85 -8.88
N ASP A 192 -0.40 12.86 -8.62
CA ASP A 192 -0.25 14.26 -9.02
C ASP A 192 -0.86 15.15 -7.92
N GLU A 193 -0.82 16.47 -8.10
CA GLU A 193 -1.28 17.43 -7.08
C GLU A 193 -2.74 17.20 -6.66
N GLU A 194 -3.65 16.96 -7.62
CA GLU A 194 -5.08 16.71 -7.35
C GLU A 194 -5.28 15.42 -6.54
N LYS A 195 -4.56 14.34 -6.89
CA LYS A 195 -4.64 13.06 -6.16
C LYS A 195 -4.02 13.13 -4.77
N VAL A 196 -3.03 14.00 -4.57
CA VAL A 196 -2.46 14.28 -3.25
C VAL A 196 -3.47 15.04 -2.37
N GLU A 197 -4.24 15.97 -2.95
CA GLU A 197 -5.34 16.63 -2.25
C GLU A 197 -6.42 15.62 -1.81
N GLU A 198 -6.85 14.71 -2.70
CA GLU A 198 -7.80 13.63 -2.38
C GLU A 198 -7.26 12.69 -1.28
N LEU A 199 -5.97 12.34 -1.34
CA LEU A 199 -5.29 11.55 -0.30
C LEU A 199 -5.21 12.27 1.05
N SER A 200 -5.26 13.61 1.05
CA SER A 200 -5.20 14.42 2.27
C SER A 200 -6.49 14.36 3.09
N GLU A 201 -7.59 13.84 2.53
CA GLU A 201 -8.85 13.67 3.25
C GLU A 201 -8.72 12.61 4.36
N LEU A 202 -9.24 12.90 5.55
CA LEU A 202 -9.02 12.06 6.75
C LEU A 202 -9.43 10.59 6.58
N HIS A 203 -10.46 10.30 5.78
CA HIS A 203 -10.93 8.93 5.55
C HIS A 203 -10.02 8.12 4.61
N ASN A 204 -9.10 8.78 3.88
CA ASN A 204 -8.12 8.13 3.00
C ASN A 204 -6.75 7.98 3.67
N MET A 205 -6.61 8.47 4.91
CA MET A 205 -5.31 8.71 5.52
C MET A 205 -4.47 7.44 5.73
N GLN A 206 -5.13 6.30 5.88
CA GLN A 206 -4.47 5.02 6.11
C GLN A 206 -3.54 4.61 4.96
N LEU A 207 -3.82 5.02 3.73
CA LEU A 207 -2.94 4.75 2.59
C LEU A 207 -1.61 5.50 2.72
N ALA A 208 -1.64 6.79 3.09
CA ALA A 208 -0.40 7.57 3.25
C ALA A 208 0.39 7.18 4.51
N LEU A 209 -0.32 6.86 5.60
CA LEU A 209 0.32 6.31 6.81
C LEU A 209 1.04 5.00 6.50
N ARG A 210 0.41 4.11 5.72
CA ARG A 210 1.04 2.85 5.30
C ARG A 210 2.31 3.07 4.47
N VAL A 211 2.32 4.06 3.56
CA VAL A 211 3.53 4.41 2.81
C VAL A 211 4.66 4.85 3.74
N MET A 212 4.35 5.66 4.77
CA MET A 212 5.36 6.13 5.71
C MET A 212 5.85 5.04 6.66
N GLU A 213 4.96 4.13 7.07
CA GLU A 213 5.35 2.93 7.80
C GLU A 213 6.33 2.09 6.97
N LEU A 214 6.09 1.95 5.66
CA LEU A 214 6.98 1.25 4.73
C LEU A 214 8.32 1.96 4.53
N CYS A 215 8.36 3.30 4.45
CA CYS A 215 9.62 4.06 4.43
C CYS A 215 10.54 3.68 5.60
N ARG A 216 9.95 3.43 6.77
CA ARG A 216 10.69 3.05 7.98
C ARG A 216 11.05 1.55 8.00
N THR A 217 10.09 0.69 7.70
CA THR A 217 10.22 -0.76 7.89
C THR A 217 10.92 -1.46 6.73
N GLN A 218 10.92 -0.86 5.54
CA GLN A 218 11.52 -1.40 4.32
C GLN A 218 12.28 -0.29 3.58
N PRO A 219 13.43 0.16 4.11
CA PRO A 219 14.19 1.29 3.55
C PRO A 219 14.76 1.03 2.14
N ASP A 220 14.87 -0.25 1.74
CA ASP A 220 15.30 -0.64 0.38
C ASP A 220 14.20 -0.42 -0.69
N LEU A 221 12.96 -0.08 -0.28
CA LEU A 221 11.89 0.30 -1.19
C LEU A 221 12.00 1.77 -1.62
N ASP A 222 12.84 2.05 -2.62
CA ASP A 222 13.07 3.42 -3.13
C ASP A 222 11.77 4.20 -3.44
N TRP A 223 10.74 3.52 -3.95
CA TRP A 223 9.49 4.18 -4.35
C TRP A 223 8.73 4.83 -3.20
N THR A 224 8.79 4.28 -1.98
CA THR A 224 8.08 4.89 -0.83
C THR A 224 8.74 6.20 -0.43
N VAL A 225 10.07 6.23 -0.46
CA VAL A 225 10.87 7.45 -0.27
C VAL A 225 10.55 8.47 -1.36
N LEU A 226 10.50 8.06 -2.63
CA LEU A 226 10.15 8.94 -3.74
C LEU A 226 8.72 9.50 -3.62
N ILE A 227 7.74 8.68 -3.20
CA ILE A 227 6.38 9.16 -2.93
C ILE A 227 6.41 10.22 -1.83
N ALA A 228 7.10 9.95 -0.73
CA ALA A 228 7.18 10.87 0.39
C ALA A 228 7.82 12.21 -0.04
N THR A 229 9.01 12.17 -0.64
CA THR A 229 9.78 13.39 -0.96
C THR A 229 9.22 14.15 -2.16
N GLN A 230 8.76 13.47 -3.21
CA GLN A 230 8.30 14.14 -4.44
C GLN A 230 6.84 14.57 -4.37
N HIS A 231 6.02 13.96 -3.51
CA HIS A 231 4.59 14.26 -3.43
C HIS A 231 4.15 14.66 -2.02
N PHE A 232 4.37 13.82 -1.00
CA PHE A 232 3.73 14.05 0.31
C PHE A 232 4.24 15.31 1.00
N LEU A 233 5.56 15.53 1.03
CA LEU A 233 6.16 16.69 1.69
C LEU A 233 5.78 18.03 1.06
N LYS A 234 5.26 18.01 -0.18
CA LYS A 234 4.79 19.20 -0.90
C LYS A 234 3.37 19.61 -0.51
N SER A 235 2.60 18.76 0.17
CA SER A 235 1.25 19.06 0.62
C SER A 235 1.19 19.32 2.13
N SER A 236 0.92 20.58 2.49
CA SER A 236 0.76 20.97 3.90
C SER A 236 -0.42 20.26 4.57
N ALA A 237 -1.53 20.07 3.86
CA ALA A 237 -2.70 19.40 4.41
C ALA A 237 -2.40 17.92 4.70
N LEU A 238 -1.76 17.25 3.75
CA LEU A 238 -1.38 15.85 3.88
C LEU A 238 -0.42 15.65 5.06
N VAL A 239 0.66 16.43 5.13
CA VAL A 239 1.65 16.31 6.21
C VAL A 239 1.01 16.53 7.58
N GLN A 240 0.13 17.51 7.73
CA GLN A 240 -0.54 17.79 9.01
C GLN A 240 -1.41 16.60 9.45
N ASN A 241 -2.25 16.08 8.54
CA ASN A 241 -3.15 14.96 8.84
C ASN A 241 -2.38 13.66 9.09
N MET A 242 -1.30 13.42 8.33
CA MET A 242 -0.40 12.29 8.57
C MET A 242 0.26 12.38 9.94
N TYR A 243 0.82 13.55 10.27
CA TYR A 243 1.57 13.74 11.51
C TYR A 243 0.74 13.40 12.74
N SER A 244 -0.57 13.73 12.74
CA SER A 244 -1.47 13.33 13.83
C SER A 244 -1.67 11.82 13.96
N GLY A 245 -1.71 11.09 12.84
CA GLY A 245 -1.90 9.63 12.82
C GLY A 245 -0.62 8.79 12.92
N MET A 246 0.55 9.42 12.83
CA MET A 246 1.86 8.75 12.90
C MET A 246 2.29 8.42 14.34
N SER A 247 2.91 7.25 14.50
CA SER A 247 3.74 6.91 15.65
C SER A 247 4.99 7.81 15.75
N HIS A 248 5.63 7.83 16.92
CA HIS A 248 6.87 8.58 17.11
C HIS A 248 7.98 8.17 16.13
N HIS A 249 8.10 6.88 15.82
CA HIS A 249 9.12 6.40 14.88
C HIS A 249 8.86 6.88 13.45
N GLU A 250 7.60 6.92 13.02
CA GLU A 250 7.22 7.45 11.71
C GLU A 250 7.41 8.98 11.66
N ARG A 251 7.12 9.70 12.74
CA ARG A 251 7.42 11.15 12.85
C ARG A 251 8.92 11.44 12.74
N VAL A 252 9.77 10.62 13.35
CA VAL A 252 11.23 10.72 13.19
C VAL A 252 11.63 10.48 11.73
N THR A 253 11.09 9.43 11.10
CA THR A 253 11.34 9.13 9.68
C THR A 253 10.93 10.31 8.78
N LEU A 254 9.76 10.92 9.05
CA LEU A 254 9.29 12.12 8.34
C LEU A 254 10.28 13.29 8.49
N LEU A 255 10.77 13.54 9.71
CA LEU A 255 11.74 14.60 9.98
C LEU A 255 13.10 14.34 9.30
N GLU A 256 13.54 13.08 9.24
CA GLU A 256 14.75 12.68 8.52
C GLU A 256 14.63 12.92 7.02
N LEU A 257 13.48 12.58 6.41
CA LEU A 257 13.21 12.85 5.00
C LEU A 257 13.16 14.36 4.71
N LEU A 258 12.49 15.14 5.55
CA LEU A 258 12.48 16.61 5.46
C LEU A 258 13.89 17.19 5.56
N LEU A 259 14.70 16.71 6.52
CA LEU A 259 16.07 17.15 6.68
C LEU A 259 16.94 16.80 5.48
N ALA A 260 16.75 15.62 4.88
CA ALA A 260 17.45 15.21 3.67
C ALA A 260 17.11 16.16 2.51
N GLN A 261 15.82 16.45 2.29
CA GLN A 261 15.37 17.37 1.24
C GLN A 261 15.86 18.80 1.44
N LEU A 262 15.92 19.29 2.69
CA LEU A 262 16.43 20.64 3.00
C LEU A 262 17.96 20.77 2.85
N ARG A 263 18.69 19.65 2.83
CA ARG A 263 20.16 19.61 2.68
C ARG A 263 20.60 19.44 1.24
N GLU A 264 19.71 19.17 0.30
CA GLU A 264 20.07 19.07 -1.11
C GLU A 264 20.46 20.46 -1.64
N GLU A 265 21.78 20.70 -1.74
CA GLU A 265 22.39 21.99 -2.11
C GLU A 265 22.15 22.37 -3.59
N ASP A 266 21.66 21.44 -4.41
CA ASP A 266 21.52 21.58 -5.86
C ASP A 266 20.13 22.07 -6.33
N VAL A 267 19.18 22.32 -5.42
CA VAL A 267 17.83 22.77 -5.78
C VAL A 267 17.67 24.26 -5.49
N GLU A 268 17.44 25.08 -6.54
CA GLU A 268 17.24 26.53 -6.40
C GLU A 268 15.97 26.89 -5.59
N GLU A 269 15.01 25.97 -5.48
CA GLU A 269 13.76 26.13 -4.70
C GLU A 269 13.45 24.86 -3.88
N CYS A 270 13.25 25.02 -2.58
CA CYS A 270 12.72 23.97 -1.73
C CYS A 270 11.20 23.87 -1.92
N ASP A 271 10.73 22.77 -2.49
CA ASP A 271 9.30 22.52 -2.76
C ASP A 271 8.46 22.24 -1.49
N ILE A 272 9.09 22.25 -0.30
CA ILE A 272 8.39 22.05 0.97
C ILE A 272 7.71 23.36 1.38
N PRO A 273 6.38 23.41 1.53
CA PRO A 273 5.68 24.62 1.91
C PRO A 273 6.16 25.14 3.28
N PRO A 274 6.39 26.46 3.46
CA PRO A 274 6.74 27.02 4.75
C PRO A 274 5.74 26.69 5.86
N SER A 275 4.47 26.45 5.52
CA SER A 275 3.44 26.03 6.47
C SER A 275 3.74 24.68 7.13
N VAL A 276 4.45 23.76 6.44
CA VAL A 276 4.92 22.51 7.03
C VAL A 276 5.95 22.80 8.12
N ALA A 277 6.93 23.67 7.86
CA ALA A 277 7.93 24.06 8.85
C ALA A 277 7.30 24.77 10.06
N HIS A 278 6.35 25.69 9.82
CA HIS A 278 5.61 26.37 10.89
C HIS A 278 4.78 25.39 11.72
N PHE A 279 4.11 24.43 11.08
CA PHE A 279 3.36 23.39 11.76
C PHE A 279 4.28 22.56 12.67
N LEU A 280 5.37 22.01 12.13
CA LEU A 280 6.31 21.19 12.90
C LEU A 280 6.95 21.97 14.06
N ALA A 281 7.34 23.24 13.83
CA ALA A 281 7.85 24.11 14.87
C ALA A 281 6.81 24.37 15.97
N SER A 282 5.55 24.60 15.60
CA SER A 282 4.45 24.81 16.54
C SER A 282 4.15 23.53 17.33
N SER A 283 4.10 22.37 16.68
CA SER A 283 3.94 21.07 17.33
C SER A 283 5.08 20.78 18.32
N PHE A 284 6.32 21.08 17.93
CA PHE A 284 7.48 20.93 18.82
C PHE A 284 7.42 21.89 20.01
N GLN A 285 7.12 23.17 19.79
CA GLN A 285 6.95 24.16 20.86
C GLN A 285 5.85 23.77 21.83
N LYS A 286 4.71 23.29 21.32
CA LYS A 286 3.58 22.80 22.12
C LYS A 286 3.99 21.59 22.97
N GLY A 287 4.66 20.60 22.36
CA GLY A 287 5.18 19.42 23.05
C GLY A 287 6.22 19.75 24.13
N CYS A 288 7.20 20.60 23.83
CA CYS A 288 8.18 21.07 24.81
C CYS A 288 7.52 21.89 25.92
N GLY A 289 6.54 22.73 25.58
CA GLY A 289 5.71 23.45 26.55
C GLY A 289 5.06 22.49 27.54
N ALA A 290 4.39 21.45 27.05
CA ALA A 290 3.77 20.44 27.90
C ALA A 290 4.79 19.76 28.84
N VAL A 291 5.94 19.34 28.31
CA VAL A 291 7.00 18.70 29.11
C VAL A 291 7.58 19.63 30.17
N LEU A 292 7.87 20.90 29.82
CA LEU A 292 8.40 21.89 30.76
C LEU A 292 7.38 22.19 31.87
N THR A 293 6.13 22.40 31.49
CA THR A 293 4.99 22.64 32.40
C THR A 293 4.79 21.47 33.38
N LEU A 294 4.95 20.23 32.92
CA LEU A 294 4.95 19.03 33.77
C LEU A 294 6.17 18.97 34.70
N ALA A 295 7.37 19.23 34.19
CA ALA A 295 8.62 19.11 34.94
C ALA A 295 8.77 20.15 36.05
N THR A 296 8.19 21.35 35.88
CA THR A 296 8.26 22.44 36.87
C THR A 296 7.22 22.32 37.97
N GLY A 297 6.23 21.43 37.84
CA GLY A 297 5.13 21.27 38.81
C GLY A 297 4.27 22.53 38.98
N SER A 298 4.39 23.50 38.06
CA SER A 298 3.72 24.80 38.11
C SER A 298 2.38 24.81 37.38
N ALA A 299 2.02 23.69 36.74
CA ALA A 299 0.85 23.55 35.90
C ALA A 299 -0.43 23.23 36.69
N SER A 300 -1.56 23.76 36.24
CA SER A 300 -2.84 23.10 36.52
C SER A 300 -3.00 21.89 35.61
N SER A 301 -3.76 20.87 36.04
CA SER A 301 -4.07 19.71 35.20
C SER A 301 -4.78 20.10 33.88
N ASP A 302 -5.39 21.29 33.81
CA ASP A 302 -6.04 21.83 32.61
C ASP A 302 -5.03 22.34 31.57
N GLU A 303 -3.95 22.99 32.00
CA GLU A 303 -2.92 23.52 31.11
C GLU A 303 -2.18 22.39 30.37
N VAL A 304 -1.94 21.28 31.06
CA VAL A 304 -1.35 20.06 30.45
C VAL A 304 -2.29 19.46 29.39
N ARG A 305 -3.61 19.54 29.60
CA ARG A 305 -4.60 19.10 28.61
C ARG A 305 -4.58 20.00 27.37
N GLU A 306 -4.61 21.32 27.56
CA GLU A 306 -4.62 22.31 26.47
C GLU A 306 -3.37 22.23 25.58
N LEU A 307 -2.23 21.85 26.18
CA LEU A 307 -0.96 21.63 25.49
C LEU A 307 -0.81 20.23 24.86
N GLU A 308 -1.87 19.41 24.80
CA GLU A 308 -1.79 18.02 24.30
C GLU A 308 -0.75 17.16 25.06
N GLY A 309 -0.45 17.51 26.31
CA GLY A 309 0.47 16.74 27.16
C GLY A 309 -0.10 15.39 27.57
N ILE A 310 -1.43 15.27 27.68
CA ILE A 310 -2.10 14.01 28.05
C ILE A 310 -1.85 12.91 26.99
N PRO A 311 -2.15 13.12 25.69
CA PRO A 311 -1.78 12.16 24.64
C PRO A 311 -0.29 11.81 24.63
N LEU A 312 0.59 12.82 24.78
CA LEU A 312 2.04 12.61 24.81
C LEU A 312 2.49 11.67 25.96
N ILE A 313 1.90 11.83 27.14
CA ILE A 313 2.19 10.94 28.27
C ILE A 313 1.60 9.55 28.03
N LEU A 314 0.39 9.45 27.45
CA LEU A 314 -0.24 8.15 27.15
C LEU A 314 0.58 7.31 26.18
N ASP A 315 1.25 7.93 25.20
CA ASP A 315 2.14 7.22 24.27
C ASP A 315 3.29 6.50 24.99
N HIS A 316 3.66 6.99 26.18
CA HIS A 316 4.72 6.42 27.01
C HIS A 316 4.19 5.37 28.02
N CYS A 317 2.89 5.04 28.00
CA CYS A 317 2.31 3.95 28.79
C CYS A 317 2.61 2.56 28.22
N ASN A 318 3.16 2.47 27.00
CA ASN A 318 3.60 1.20 26.40
C ASN A 318 4.85 0.64 27.12
N ILE A 319 5.04 -0.68 27.05
CA ILE A 319 6.22 -1.34 27.63
C ILE A 319 7.46 -0.96 26.80
N ASP A 320 8.37 -0.19 27.40
CA ASP A 320 9.69 0.12 26.85
C ASP A 320 10.76 -0.72 27.55
N SER A 321 11.42 -1.62 26.81
CA SER A 321 12.49 -2.48 27.32
C SER A 321 13.78 -1.73 27.63
N ASN A 322 14.01 -0.56 26.99
CA ASN A 322 15.16 0.29 27.25
C ASN A 322 14.94 1.20 28.46
N ASN A 323 13.68 1.53 28.77
CA ASN A 323 13.32 2.32 29.96
C ASN A 323 12.16 1.67 30.74
N PRO A 324 12.42 0.60 31.52
CA PRO A 324 11.38 -0.21 32.17
C PRO A 324 10.44 0.56 33.12
N PHE A 325 10.84 1.75 33.57
CA PHE A 325 10.07 2.59 34.48
C PHE A 325 9.24 3.67 33.79
N ILE A 326 9.47 3.96 32.49
CA ILE A 326 8.80 5.07 31.81
C ILE A 326 7.28 4.90 31.79
N SER A 327 6.80 3.66 31.58
CA SER A 327 5.39 3.31 31.62
C SER A 327 4.75 3.54 32.99
N GLN A 328 5.48 3.23 34.07
CA GLN A 328 4.99 3.43 35.43
C GLN A 328 4.88 4.92 35.77
N TRP A 329 5.86 5.72 35.35
CA TRP A 329 5.84 7.17 35.51
C TRP A 329 4.75 7.82 34.66
N ALA A 330 4.53 7.33 33.43
CA ALA A 330 3.45 7.78 32.56
C ALA A 330 2.07 7.50 33.19
N ILE A 331 1.83 6.26 33.66
CA ILE A 331 0.58 5.89 34.35
C ILE A 331 0.36 6.77 35.59
N PHE A 332 1.41 7.01 36.38
CA PHE A 332 1.33 7.85 37.56
C PHE A 332 1.02 9.31 37.22
N ALA A 333 1.66 9.87 36.19
CA ALA A 333 1.39 11.22 35.70
C ALA A 333 -0.06 11.35 35.21
N ILE A 334 -0.56 10.39 34.41
CA ILE A 334 -1.95 10.36 33.94
C ILE A 334 -2.92 10.29 35.12
N ARG A 335 -2.68 9.42 36.12
CA ARG A 335 -3.52 9.36 37.32
C ARG A 335 -3.67 10.73 37.97
N ASN A 336 -2.56 11.44 38.18
CA ASN A 336 -2.58 12.76 38.82
C ASN A 336 -3.25 13.82 37.95
N LEU A 337 -3.10 13.75 36.62
CA LEU A 337 -3.78 14.66 35.69
C LEU A 337 -5.29 14.43 35.65
N LEU A 338 -5.76 13.21 35.88
CA LEU A 338 -7.18 12.86 35.90
C LEU A 338 -7.83 13.05 37.28
N GLU A 339 -7.03 13.07 38.34
CA GLU A 339 -7.52 13.19 39.72
C GLU A 339 -8.26 14.52 39.89
N HIS A 340 -9.56 14.41 40.21
CA HIS A 340 -10.48 15.55 40.36
C HIS A 340 -10.63 16.47 39.14
N ASN A 341 -10.26 16.02 37.93
CA ASN A 341 -10.39 16.79 36.70
C ASN A 341 -11.34 16.09 35.69
N THR A 342 -12.63 16.46 35.73
CA THR A 342 -13.67 15.83 34.90
C THR A 342 -13.42 16.02 33.40
N GLN A 343 -12.90 17.18 32.99
CA GLN A 343 -12.60 17.47 31.59
C GLN A 343 -11.46 16.59 31.04
N ASN A 344 -10.42 16.32 31.85
CA ASN A 344 -9.37 15.37 31.49
C ASN A 344 -9.91 13.93 31.41
N GLN A 345 -10.83 13.55 32.31
CA GLN A 345 -11.49 12.24 32.29
C GLN A 345 -12.35 12.06 31.04
N GLU A 346 -13.11 13.09 30.65
CA GLU A 346 -13.91 13.10 29.42
C GLU A 346 -13.04 12.98 28.18
N LEU A 347 -11.88 13.67 28.15
CA LEU A 347 -10.92 13.54 27.04
C LEU A 347 -10.43 12.10 26.87
N ILE A 348 -10.02 11.44 27.95
CA ILE A 348 -9.60 10.03 27.92
C ILE A 348 -10.75 9.12 27.50
N ALA A 349 -11.95 9.36 28.04
CA ALA A 349 -13.13 8.55 27.73
C ALA A 349 -13.59 8.68 26.28
N ALA A 350 -13.23 9.78 25.61
CA ALA A 350 -13.52 10.01 24.19
C ALA A 350 -12.47 9.38 23.24
N LEU A 351 -11.37 8.80 23.75
CA LEU A 351 -10.38 8.14 22.91
C LEU A 351 -10.95 6.85 22.29
N GLU A 352 -10.77 6.70 20.98
CA GLU A 352 -11.19 5.51 20.25
C GLU A 352 -10.19 4.36 20.45
N SER A 353 -10.71 3.18 20.83
CA SER A 353 -9.89 1.97 20.95
C SER A 353 -9.50 1.44 19.57
N HIS A 354 -8.20 1.44 19.29
CA HIS A 354 -7.64 0.96 18.01
C HIS A 354 -7.10 -0.49 18.10
N GLY A 355 -7.57 -1.26 19.09
CA GLY A 355 -7.15 -2.64 19.33
C GLY A 355 -6.07 -2.77 20.40
N THR A 356 -5.41 -3.93 20.44
CA THR A 356 -4.41 -4.25 21.46
C THR A 356 -3.00 -3.84 21.02
N ALA A 357 -2.23 -3.24 21.93
CA ALA A 357 -0.82 -2.92 21.69
C ALA A 357 0.03 -4.18 21.45
N ASP A 358 1.18 -4.05 20.79
CA ASP A 358 2.09 -5.18 20.57
C ASP A 358 2.64 -5.72 21.91
N TYR A 359 2.21 -6.93 22.26
CA TYR A 359 2.63 -7.65 23.46
C TYR A 359 3.78 -8.63 23.19
N SER A 360 4.64 -8.37 22.19
CA SER A 360 5.84 -9.16 21.89
C SER A 360 6.68 -9.47 23.15
N ALA A 361 6.89 -8.50 24.03
CA ALA A 361 7.57 -8.70 25.32
C ALA A 361 6.84 -9.69 26.26
N LEU A 362 5.50 -9.69 26.30
CA LEU A 362 4.73 -10.67 27.09
C LEU A 362 4.80 -12.06 26.46
N ARG A 363 4.82 -12.14 25.12
CA ARG A 363 4.99 -13.40 24.38
C ARG A 363 6.35 -14.03 24.64
N GLU A 364 7.41 -13.22 24.67
CA GLU A 364 8.77 -13.66 25.06
C GLU A 364 8.79 -14.20 26.50
N LEU A 365 7.99 -13.61 27.39
CA LEU A 365 7.81 -14.06 28.76
C LEU A 365 6.84 -15.26 28.89
N GLY A 366 6.28 -15.77 27.80
CA GLY A 366 5.40 -16.94 27.77
C GLY A 366 3.93 -16.64 28.08
N PHE A 367 3.47 -15.41 27.84
CA PHE A 367 2.09 -14.98 28.06
C PHE A 367 1.43 -14.49 26.77
N LEU A 368 0.14 -14.76 26.63
CA LEU A 368 -0.73 -14.20 25.62
C LEU A 368 -1.77 -13.30 26.28
N VAL A 369 -2.18 -12.23 25.59
CA VAL A 369 -3.25 -11.36 26.03
C VAL A 369 -4.50 -11.69 25.21
N GLU A 370 -5.58 -12.08 25.90
CA GLU A 370 -6.90 -12.31 25.32
C GLU A 370 -7.86 -11.21 25.81
N GLU A 371 -8.59 -10.56 24.91
CA GLU A 371 -9.66 -9.63 25.28
C GLU A 371 -10.97 -10.41 25.45
N ARG A 372 -11.62 -10.25 26.61
CA ARG A 372 -12.90 -10.89 26.93
C ARG A 372 -13.80 -9.92 27.67
N ASP A 373 -14.97 -9.66 27.11
CA ASP A 373 -15.99 -8.76 27.69
C ASP A 373 -15.42 -7.37 28.06
N GLY A 374 -14.55 -6.81 27.21
CA GLY A 374 -13.89 -5.52 27.42
C GLY A 374 -12.78 -5.53 28.48
N SER A 375 -12.40 -6.70 28.98
CA SER A 375 -11.28 -6.88 29.93
C SER A 375 -10.14 -7.64 29.27
N LEU A 376 -8.90 -7.20 29.50
CA LEU A 376 -7.69 -7.89 29.05
C LEU A 376 -7.29 -8.97 30.05
N LEU A 377 -7.17 -10.21 29.59
CA LEU A 377 -6.77 -11.38 30.37
C LEU A 377 -5.39 -11.85 29.93
N LEU A 378 -4.49 -12.06 30.90
CA LEU A 378 -3.18 -12.66 30.67
C LEU A 378 -3.28 -14.19 30.79
N LYS A 379 -2.95 -14.91 29.72
CA LYS A 379 -2.98 -16.37 29.67
C LYS A 379 -1.56 -16.92 29.52
N GLY A 380 -1.14 -17.75 30.48
CA GLY A 380 0.13 -18.44 30.39
C GLY A 380 0.10 -19.46 29.24
N VAL A 381 1.09 -19.39 28.36
CA VAL A 381 1.32 -20.40 27.33
C VAL A 381 2.03 -21.57 28.01
N ARG A 382 1.35 -22.72 28.17
CA ARG A 382 2.04 -23.94 28.57
C ARG A 382 3.08 -24.24 27.50
N LYS A 383 4.36 -24.24 27.87
CA LYS A 383 5.37 -24.95 27.06
C LYS A 383 4.99 -26.42 27.13
N ASP A 384 4.43 -26.96 26.06
CA ASP A 384 4.38 -28.39 25.88
C ASP A 384 5.84 -28.88 25.91
N LEU A 385 6.15 -29.71 26.92
CA LEU A 385 7.45 -30.36 27.12
C LEU A 385 7.62 -31.53 26.16
#